data_AF-A0A2E8XST3-F1
#
_entry.id   AF-A0A2E8XST3-F1
#
_cell.length_a   1.000
_cell.length_b   1.000
_cell.length_c   1.000
_cell.angle_alpha   90.00
_cell.angle_beta   90.00
_cell.angle_gamma   90.00
#
_symmetry.space_group_name_H-M   'P 1'
#
loop_
_entity.id
_entity.type
_entity.pdbx_description
1 polymer ?
#
loop_
_entity_poly.entity_id
_entity_poly.type
_entity_poly.pdbx_seq_one_letter_code
_entity_poly.pdbx_strand_id
1 'polypeptide(L)'
;MMKSATLGRLVLGAFAGTIFTFAAGSAMAEYPDKPITFIVPYSPGGGSDQQARRLQPGLEEALGVEVRIVYKTGGGGAVGFNELWRSKADGYTISNVVVPNVVISAKGKDVGFKPGEFAYIGMTVRSVGALMVPKGSKYGSLSEFVAAAKANPGKLTVAGVGSTGERNFGELAKILGIETTYVPVSGGVGKMMPMLQGKHVDAGMTASNHAVKHKATVDTLVVAGPKPTAALPGVPSEPRWTYTTTWGIMAPPGTPADRVAKLNEALYKATAKPNVVKIVNSLGLTQMRQTPAEAKAYVDAAIKKFAN
;
A
#
# COMPACT_ATOMS: atom_id res chain seq x y z
N MET A 1 -15.86 -88.79 48.90
CA MET A 1 -16.68 -89.78 48.15
C MET A 1 -17.45 -89.04 47.06
N MET A 2 -17.35 -89.53 45.81
CA MET A 2 -18.23 -89.30 44.64
C MET A 2 -18.38 -87.85 44.12
N LYS A 3 -17.72 -87.49 43.02
CA LYS A 3 -18.16 -87.61 41.60
C LYS A 3 -19.41 -86.77 41.28
N SER A 4 -19.27 -85.76 40.42
CA SER A 4 -19.79 -85.82 39.05
C SER A 4 -19.62 -84.47 38.33
N ALA A 5 -19.10 -84.55 37.11
CA ALA A 5 -19.07 -83.47 36.14
C ALA A 5 -20.48 -83.16 35.61
N THR A 6 -20.72 -81.93 35.16
CA THR A 6 -21.59 -81.69 33.99
C THR A 6 -21.13 -80.43 33.28
N LEU A 7 -20.61 -80.66 32.07
CA LEU A 7 -20.29 -79.69 31.04
C LEU A 7 -21.59 -79.41 30.26
N GLY A 8 -21.95 -78.14 30.01
CA GLY A 8 -23.02 -77.86 29.04
C GLY A 8 -23.59 -76.44 29.01
N ARG A 9 -23.42 -75.78 27.85
CA ARG A 9 -24.21 -74.66 27.27
C ARG A 9 -23.87 -73.26 27.81
N LEU A 10 -23.07 -72.42 27.14
CA LEU A 10 -23.31 -71.71 25.85
C LEU A 10 -24.55 -70.80 25.92
N VAL A 11 -24.37 -69.49 26.15
CA VAL A 11 -25.08 -68.38 25.46
C VAL A 11 -24.28 -67.08 25.65
N LEU A 12 -24.00 -66.44 24.52
CA LEU A 12 -23.45 -65.10 24.31
C LEU A 12 -24.06 -64.04 25.26
N GLY A 13 -23.25 -63.43 26.10
CA GLY A 13 -23.55 -62.13 26.72
C GLY A 13 -23.19 -61.00 25.76
N ALA A 14 -24.19 -60.43 25.09
CA ALA A 14 -24.04 -59.30 24.20
C ALA A 14 -23.48 -58.08 24.95
N PHE A 15 -22.22 -57.73 24.68
CA PHE A 15 -21.60 -56.48 25.11
C PHE A 15 -22.13 -55.37 24.18
N ALA A 16 -23.32 -54.83 24.48
CA ALA A 16 -23.83 -53.63 23.83
C ALA A 16 -23.08 -52.40 24.38
N GLY A 17 -21.82 -52.24 23.97
CA GLY A 17 -21.09 -50.99 24.12
C GLY A 17 -21.63 -49.98 23.12
N THR A 18 -22.51 -49.09 23.58
CA THR A 18 -22.92 -47.92 22.80
C THR A 18 -21.68 -47.04 22.61
N ILE A 19 -21.01 -47.19 21.48
CA ILE A 19 -20.02 -46.25 20.98
C ILE A 19 -20.77 -44.95 20.70
N PHE A 20 -20.73 -44.01 21.64
CA PHE A 20 -21.07 -42.62 21.37
C PHE A 20 -19.98 -42.10 20.43
N THR A 21 -20.22 -42.24 19.13
CA THR A 21 -19.44 -41.56 18.10
C THR A 21 -19.71 -40.07 18.29
N PHE A 22 -18.85 -39.41 19.08
CA PHE A 22 -18.80 -37.97 19.14
C PHE A 22 -18.41 -37.51 17.73
N ALA A 23 -19.41 -37.21 16.91
CA ALA A 23 -19.24 -36.42 15.70
C ALA A 23 -18.81 -35.03 16.17
N ALA A 24 -17.53 -34.90 16.51
CA ALA A 24 -16.86 -33.62 16.55
C ALA A 24 -16.89 -33.11 15.11
N GLY A 25 -18.01 -32.48 14.75
CA GLY A 25 -18.04 -31.60 13.60
C GLY A 25 -16.89 -30.65 13.83
N SER A 26 -15.86 -30.75 12.99
CA SER A 26 -14.80 -29.75 12.94
C SER A 26 -15.53 -28.43 12.70
N ALA A 27 -15.72 -27.64 13.75
CA ALA A 27 -16.12 -26.26 13.60
C ALA A 27 -14.99 -25.63 12.78
N MET A 28 -15.18 -25.57 11.46
CA MET A 28 -14.30 -24.79 10.60
C MET A 28 -14.39 -23.38 11.15
N ALA A 29 -13.35 -22.95 11.86
CA ALA A 29 -13.32 -21.62 12.43
C ALA A 29 -13.62 -20.61 11.32
N GLU A 30 -14.63 -19.78 11.54
CA GLU A 30 -15.04 -18.80 10.54
C GLU A 30 -13.89 -17.80 10.36
N TYR A 31 -13.50 -17.56 9.10
CA TYR A 31 -12.43 -16.61 8.83
C TYR A 31 -12.93 -15.16 8.90
N PRO A 32 -12.13 -14.25 9.47
CA PRO A 32 -10.90 -14.51 10.24
C PRO A 32 -11.18 -14.84 11.72
N ASP A 33 -10.39 -15.74 12.29
CA ASP A 33 -10.47 -16.19 13.70
C ASP A 33 -9.26 -15.77 14.56
N LYS A 34 -8.30 -15.06 13.96
CA LYS A 34 -7.06 -14.59 14.61
C LYS A 34 -6.58 -13.29 13.94
N PRO A 35 -5.66 -12.55 14.59
CA PRO A 35 -5.16 -11.28 14.06
C PRO A 35 -4.59 -11.37 12.64
N ILE A 36 -4.82 -10.32 11.85
CA ILE A 36 -4.25 -10.14 10.52
C ILE A 36 -2.97 -9.30 10.62
N THR A 37 -1.91 -9.74 9.97
CA THR A 37 -0.68 -8.95 9.79
C THR A 37 -0.84 -8.03 8.59
N PHE A 38 -0.65 -6.73 8.80
CA PHE A 38 -0.68 -5.70 7.77
C PHE A 38 0.73 -5.14 7.52
N ILE A 39 1.38 -5.64 6.47
CA ILE A 39 2.69 -5.19 6.05
C ILE A 39 2.61 -3.79 5.45
N VAL A 40 3.43 -2.88 5.98
CA VAL A 40 3.68 -1.55 5.40
C VAL A 40 5.11 -1.55 4.83
N PRO A 41 5.29 -1.47 3.50
CA PRO A 41 6.60 -1.63 2.86
C PRO A 41 7.52 -0.38 2.94
N TYR A 42 7.15 0.61 3.76
CA TYR A 42 7.83 1.90 3.88
C TYR A 42 7.91 2.33 5.35
N SER A 43 8.74 3.34 5.64
CA SER A 43 8.89 3.89 6.98
C SER A 43 7.61 4.60 7.46
N PRO A 44 7.36 4.64 8.78
CA PRO A 44 6.26 5.37 9.38
C PRO A 44 6.20 6.84 8.93
N GLY A 45 4.99 7.43 8.93
CA GLY A 45 4.74 8.82 8.54
C GLY A 45 4.53 9.05 7.04
N GLY A 46 4.88 8.10 6.17
CA GLY A 46 4.62 8.15 4.73
C GLY A 46 3.17 7.81 4.35
N GLY A 47 2.82 7.95 3.06
CA GLY A 47 1.46 7.73 2.57
C GLY A 47 0.89 6.33 2.87
N SER A 48 1.73 5.29 2.81
CA SER A 48 1.32 3.91 3.13
C SER A 48 0.99 3.70 4.60
N ASP A 49 1.82 4.24 5.50
CA ASP A 49 1.54 4.20 6.94
C ASP A 49 0.25 4.96 7.27
N GLN A 50 0.08 6.16 6.71
CA GLN A 50 -1.13 6.95 6.90
C GLN A 50 -2.38 6.23 6.36
N GLN A 51 -2.27 5.54 5.23
CA GLN A 51 -3.36 4.72 4.71
C GLN A 51 -3.67 3.56 5.67
N ALA A 52 -2.67 2.78 6.08
CA ALA A 52 -2.85 1.63 6.98
C ALA A 52 -3.51 2.06 8.29
N ARG A 53 -3.00 3.11 8.95
CA ARG A 53 -3.54 3.66 10.20
C ARG A 53 -4.97 4.19 10.06
N ARG A 54 -5.29 4.79 8.91
CA ARG A 54 -6.65 5.29 8.63
C ARG A 54 -7.65 4.15 8.44
N LEU A 55 -7.22 3.02 7.88
CA LEU A 55 -8.08 1.87 7.59
C LEU A 55 -8.18 0.90 8.78
N GLN A 56 -7.13 0.80 9.59
CA GLN A 56 -6.98 -0.20 10.66
C GLN A 56 -8.22 -0.30 11.57
N PRO A 57 -8.75 0.78 12.18
CA PRO A 57 -9.89 0.64 13.09
C PRO A 57 -11.15 0.11 12.38
N GLY A 58 -11.38 0.55 11.14
CA GLY A 58 -12.54 0.09 10.36
C GLY A 58 -12.39 -1.34 9.85
N LEU A 59 -11.15 -1.78 9.59
CA LEU A 59 -10.86 -3.18 9.26
C LEU A 59 -11.07 -4.08 10.49
N GLU A 60 -10.57 -3.68 11.66
CA GLU A 60 -10.75 -4.41 12.91
C GLU A 60 -12.22 -4.55 13.26
N GLU A 61 -12.99 -3.46 13.16
CA GLU A 61 -14.45 -3.48 13.38
C GLU A 61 -15.16 -4.41 12.39
N ALA A 62 -14.81 -4.36 11.10
CA ALA A 62 -15.48 -5.14 10.06
C ALA A 62 -15.09 -6.63 10.06
N LEU A 63 -13.90 -6.97 10.55
CA LEU A 63 -13.35 -8.33 10.57
C LEU A 63 -13.50 -9.02 11.92
N GLY A 64 -13.72 -8.27 13.01
CA GLY A 64 -13.84 -8.82 14.36
C GLY A 64 -12.52 -9.31 14.97
N VAL A 65 -11.38 -8.99 14.35
CA VAL A 65 -10.03 -9.38 14.79
C VAL A 65 -9.07 -8.21 14.70
N GLU A 66 -7.98 -8.25 15.48
CA GLU A 66 -6.93 -7.23 15.42
C GLU A 66 -6.23 -7.17 14.05
N VAL A 67 -5.78 -5.98 13.64
CA VAL A 67 -4.97 -5.77 12.44
C VAL A 67 -3.62 -5.18 12.85
N ARG A 68 -2.57 -6.00 12.82
CA ARG A 68 -1.23 -5.67 13.32
C ARG A 68 -0.35 -5.10 12.22
N ILE A 69 -0.05 -3.81 12.31
CA ILE A 69 0.84 -3.13 11.36
C ILE A 69 2.29 -3.52 11.61
N VAL A 70 2.97 -4.02 10.57
CA VAL A 70 4.39 -4.38 10.60
C VAL A 70 5.13 -3.66 9.47
N TYR A 71 6.21 -2.97 9.80
CA TYR A 71 7.00 -2.23 8.80
C TYR A 71 8.10 -3.11 8.21
N LYS A 72 8.17 -3.18 6.87
CA LYS A 72 9.18 -3.94 6.11
C LYS A 72 9.78 -3.07 5.02
N THR A 73 10.74 -2.23 5.40
CA THR A 73 11.25 -1.15 4.53
C THR A 73 12.44 -1.57 3.69
N GLY A 74 12.56 -1.06 2.46
CA GLY A 74 13.77 -1.22 1.63
C GLY A 74 13.47 -1.39 0.14
N GLY A 75 14.45 -1.12 -0.73
CA GLY A 75 14.33 -1.35 -2.18
C GLY A 75 13.15 -0.66 -2.87
N GLY A 76 12.77 0.55 -2.42
CA GLY A 76 11.58 1.23 -2.93
C GLY A 76 10.25 0.52 -2.65
N GLY A 77 10.23 -0.39 -1.68
CA GLY A 77 9.09 -1.24 -1.31
C GLY A 77 9.34 -2.74 -1.57
N ALA A 78 10.34 -3.08 -2.40
CA ALA A 78 10.63 -4.45 -2.82
C ALA A 78 10.77 -5.44 -1.65
N VAL A 79 11.41 -5.03 -0.55
CA VAL A 79 11.60 -5.89 0.63
C VAL A 79 10.25 -6.32 1.23
N GLY A 80 9.32 -5.37 1.43
CA GLY A 80 8.00 -5.68 1.98
C GLY A 80 7.11 -6.43 0.99
N PHE A 81 7.23 -6.18 -0.31
CA PHE A 81 6.49 -6.94 -1.33
C PHE A 81 6.98 -8.38 -1.44
N ASN A 82 8.29 -8.61 -1.36
CA ASN A 82 8.87 -9.96 -1.33
C ASN A 82 8.55 -10.71 -0.03
N GLU A 83 8.47 -10.01 1.11
CA GLU A 83 7.98 -10.60 2.36
C GLU A 83 6.52 -11.09 2.22
N LEU A 84 5.64 -10.24 1.65
CA LEU A 84 4.27 -10.65 1.36
C LEU A 84 4.23 -11.84 0.40
N TRP A 85 5.02 -11.79 -0.68
CA TRP A 85 5.08 -12.86 -1.67
C TRP A 85 5.36 -14.24 -1.06
N ARG A 86 6.24 -14.29 -0.06
CA ARG A 86 6.64 -15.52 0.65
C ARG A 86 5.73 -15.90 1.81
N SER A 87 4.78 -15.03 2.17
CA SER A 87 3.85 -15.28 3.26
C SER A 87 2.81 -16.34 2.89
N LYS A 88 2.20 -16.97 3.90
CA LYS A 88 1.13 -17.94 3.68
C LYS A 88 -0.05 -17.27 2.98
N ALA A 89 -0.57 -17.93 1.95
CA ALA A 89 -1.71 -17.47 1.17
C ALA A 89 -3.06 -17.80 1.87
N ASP A 90 -3.15 -17.59 3.18
CA ASP A 90 -4.30 -17.98 4.00
C ASP A 90 -5.24 -16.79 4.37
N GLY A 91 -4.90 -15.58 3.91
CA GLY A 91 -5.65 -14.34 4.15
C GLY A 91 -5.21 -13.56 5.41
N TYR A 92 -4.37 -14.14 6.28
CA TYR A 92 -3.95 -13.49 7.52
C TYR A 92 -2.72 -12.59 7.37
N THR A 93 -2.14 -12.51 6.17
CA THR A 93 -1.11 -11.52 5.85
C THR A 93 -1.55 -10.71 4.64
N ILE A 94 -1.63 -9.40 4.82
CA ILE A 94 -1.94 -8.43 3.77
C ILE A 94 -0.84 -7.38 3.73
N SER A 95 -0.70 -6.69 2.61
CA SER A 95 0.21 -5.55 2.47
C SER A 95 -0.49 -4.37 1.86
N ASN A 96 0.04 -3.20 2.21
CA ASN A 96 -0.14 -2.00 1.41
C ASN A 96 0.38 -2.27 -0.01
N VAL A 97 -0.36 -1.83 -1.02
CA VAL A 97 0.16 -1.69 -2.40
C VAL A 97 0.16 -0.22 -2.77
N VAL A 98 1.25 0.19 -3.42
CA VAL A 98 1.38 1.52 -4.01
C VAL A 98 1.69 1.36 -5.49
N VAL A 99 0.81 1.86 -6.35
CA VAL A 99 1.05 1.97 -7.78
C VAL A 99 1.57 3.40 -8.03
N PRO A 100 2.74 3.59 -8.66
CA PRO A 100 3.43 2.61 -9.51
C PRO A 100 4.55 1.79 -8.84
N ASN A 101 4.85 2.01 -7.57
CA ASN A 101 6.02 1.43 -6.88
C ASN A 101 6.12 -0.10 -6.99
N VAL A 102 5.02 -0.85 -6.82
CA VAL A 102 5.03 -2.31 -6.93
C VAL A 102 5.48 -2.81 -8.31
N VAL A 103 5.18 -2.03 -9.36
CA VAL A 103 5.56 -2.36 -10.74
C VAL A 103 7.02 -1.98 -11.00
N ILE A 104 7.42 -0.77 -10.60
CA ILE A 104 8.78 -0.27 -10.86
C ILE A 104 9.80 -1.03 -10.03
N SER A 105 9.51 -1.30 -8.76
CA SER A 105 10.41 -2.07 -7.89
C SER A 105 10.58 -3.52 -8.36
N ALA A 106 9.59 -4.11 -9.04
CA ALA A 106 9.69 -5.43 -9.63
C ALA A 106 10.71 -5.54 -10.78
N LYS A 107 11.19 -4.40 -11.32
CA LYS A 107 12.25 -4.38 -12.35
C LYS A 107 13.66 -4.53 -11.78
N GLY A 108 13.82 -4.49 -10.46
CA GLY A 108 15.11 -4.75 -9.81
C GLY A 108 15.58 -6.19 -10.07
N LYS A 109 16.89 -6.41 -10.05
CA LYS A 109 17.46 -7.76 -10.11
C LYS A 109 17.07 -8.55 -8.86
N ASP A 110 16.70 -9.81 -9.04
CA ASP A 110 16.44 -10.79 -7.98
C ASP A 110 15.41 -10.36 -6.93
N VAL A 111 14.42 -9.55 -7.33
CA VAL A 111 13.38 -9.00 -6.44
C VAL A 111 12.47 -10.08 -5.81
N GLY A 112 12.34 -11.23 -6.45
CA GLY A 112 11.66 -12.41 -5.89
C GLY A 112 10.13 -12.40 -5.94
N PHE A 113 9.50 -11.43 -6.62
CA PHE A 113 8.04 -11.36 -6.76
C PHE A 113 7.63 -10.89 -8.16
N LYS A 114 6.37 -11.17 -8.53
CA LYS A 114 5.78 -10.71 -9.79
C LYS A 114 4.52 -9.87 -9.51
N PRO A 115 4.49 -8.59 -9.91
CA PRO A 115 3.38 -7.69 -9.57
C PRO A 115 2.03 -8.16 -10.13
N GLY A 116 2.00 -8.89 -11.24
CA GLY A 116 0.75 -9.40 -11.84
C GLY A 116 0.12 -10.59 -11.11
N GLU A 117 0.84 -11.25 -10.19
CA GLU A 117 0.42 -12.51 -9.55
C GLU A 117 -0.09 -12.33 -8.11
N PHE A 118 0.05 -11.14 -7.50
CA PHE A 118 -0.56 -10.86 -6.20
C PHE A 118 -2.09 -10.89 -6.25
N ALA A 119 -2.71 -11.27 -5.13
CA ALA A 119 -4.16 -11.15 -4.95
C ALA A 119 -4.52 -9.71 -4.54
N TYR A 120 -4.89 -8.86 -5.50
CA TYR A 120 -5.30 -7.49 -5.22
C TYR A 120 -6.67 -7.45 -4.54
N ILE A 121 -6.70 -6.96 -3.30
CA ILE A 121 -7.94 -6.84 -2.52
C ILE A 121 -8.70 -5.60 -2.97
N GLY A 122 -8.05 -4.45 -3.17
CA GLY A 122 -8.73 -3.25 -3.64
C GLY A 122 -7.85 -2.00 -3.60
N MET A 123 -8.09 -1.05 -4.51
CA MET A 123 -7.54 0.30 -4.39
C MET A 123 -8.52 1.19 -3.61
N THR A 124 -7.97 2.10 -2.81
CA THR A 124 -8.77 2.91 -1.87
C THR A 124 -8.71 4.40 -2.16
N VAL A 125 -7.55 4.90 -2.60
CA VAL A 125 -7.35 6.32 -2.87
C VAL A 125 -6.29 6.54 -3.94
N ARG A 126 -6.42 7.67 -4.64
CA ARG A 126 -5.46 8.15 -5.63
C ARG A 126 -5.09 9.61 -5.35
N SER A 127 -3.85 9.97 -5.66
CA SER A 127 -3.32 11.33 -5.60
C SER A 127 -2.46 11.62 -6.83
N VAL A 128 -2.38 12.89 -7.21
CA VAL A 128 -1.44 13.37 -8.24
C VAL A 128 -0.08 13.69 -7.62
N GLY A 129 0.96 13.71 -8.45
CA GLY A 129 2.28 14.20 -8.05
C GLY A 129 2.28 15.68 -7.67
N ALA A 130 3.25 16.07 -6.84
CA ALA A 130 3.56 17.44 -6.47
C ALA A 130 5.08 17.62 -6.33
N LEU A 131 5.59 18.73 -6.84
CA LEU A 131 6.94 19.21 -6.56
C LEU A 131 6.85 20.28 -5.48
N MET A 132 7.64 20.14 -4.42
CA MET A 132 7.64 21.00 -3.25
C MET A 132 9.05 21.45 -2.92
N VAL A 133 9.13 22.56 -2.21
CA VAL A 133 10.37 23.10 -1.62
C VAL A 133 10.16 23.31 -0.11
N PRO A 134 11.22 23.40 0.69
CA PRO A 134 11.09 23.75 2.11
C PRO A 134 10.44 25.14 2.26
N LYS A 135 9.69 25.35 3.35
CA LYS A 135 9.14 26.68 3.66
C LYS A 135 10.26 27.71 3.75
N GLY A 136 10.06 28.87 3.12
CA GLY A 136 11.08 29.93 3.06
C GLY A 136 12.27 29.58 2.16
N SER A 137 12.08 28.65 1.22
CA SER A 137 13.02 28.43 0.13
C SER A 137 13.15 29.71 -0.72
N LYS A 138 14.31 29.89 -1.35
CA LYS A 138 14.56 30.96 -2.34
C LYS A 138 13.84 30.71 -3.68
N TYR A 139 13.15 29.58 -3.82
CA TYR A 139 12.34 29.22 -4.98
C TYR A 139 10.86 29.28 -4.58
N GLY A 140 10.26 30.48 -4.62
CA GLY A 140 8.86 30.70 -4.27
C GLY A 140 7.87 30.31 -5.38
N SER A 141 8.36 30.05 -6.60
CA SER A 141 7.56 29.64 -7.74
C SER A 141 8.24 28.58 -8.61
N LEU A 142 7.45 27.88 -9.45
CA LEU A 142 7.99 26.96 -10.45
C LEU A 142 8.97 27.67 -11.40
N SER A 143 8.65 28.90 -11.82
CA SER A 143 9.48 29.69 -12.72
C SER A 143 10.86 29.99 -12.13
N GLU A 144 10.93 30.36 -10.85
CA GLU A 144 12.19 30.61 -10.14
C GLU A 144 13.02 29.33 -9.99
N PHE A 145 12.37 28.21 -9.66
CA PHE A 145 13.03 26.90 -9.59
C PHE A 145 13.63 26.50 -10.94
N VAL A 146 12.87 26.66 -12.03
CA VAL A 146 13.33 26.36 -13.40
C VAL A 146 14.48 27.29 -13.81
N ALA A 147 14.38 28.59 -13.55
CA ALA A 147 15.43 29.54 -13.85
C ALA A 147 16.74 29.19 -13.13
N ALA A 148 16.66 28.84 -11.84
CA ALA A 148 17.82 28.44 -11.04
C ALA A 148 18.45 27.12 -11.53
N ALA A 149 17.64 26.13 -11.90
CA ALA A 149 18.11 24.87 -12.46
C ALA A 149 18.81 25.07 -13.82
N LYS A 150 18.29 25.96 -14.67
CA LYS A 150 18.91 26.29 -15.97
C LYS A 150 20.20 27.09 -15.82
N ALA A 151 20.26 28.00 -14.86
CA ALA A 151 21.47 28.77 -14.58
C ALA A 151 22.59 27.91 -13.98
N ASN A 152 22.24 26.81 -13.29
CA ASN A 152 23.19 25.92 -12.63
C ASN A 152 22.82 24.43 -12.86
N PRO A 153 23.01 23.91 -14.08
CA PRO A 153 22.65 22.53 -14.42
C PRO A 153 23.27 21.52 -13.44
N GLY A 154 22.46 20.59 -12.94
CA GLY A 154 22.88 19.52 -12.04
C GLY A 154 23.11 19.95 -10.57
N LYS A 155 23.10 21.25 -10.24
CA LYS A 155 23.38 21.72 -8.86
C LYS A 155 22.20 21.58 -7.91
N LEU A 156 20.98 21.78 -8.38
CA LEU A 156 19.79 21.65 -7.55
C LEU A 156 19.53 20.18 -7.25
N THR A 157 19.22 19.88 -6.00
CA THR A 157 18.94 18.52 -5.52
C THR A 157 17.44 18.29 -5.36
N VAL A 158 16.92 17.19 -5.90
CA VAL A 158 15.50 16.83 -5.77
C VAL A 158 15.35 15.44 -5.19
N ALA A 159 14.75 15.35 -4.00
CA ALA A 159 14.50 14.07 -3.34
C ALA A 159 13.20 13.41 -3.80
N GLY A 160 13.21 12.08 -3.88
CA GLY A 160 12.02 11.28 -4.14
C GLY A 160 12.16 9.85 -3.64
N VAL A 161 11.11 9.04 -3.77
CA VAL A 161 11.11 7.66 -3.25
C VAL A 161 11.74 6.70 -4.27
N GLY A 162 12.97 6.27 -4.01
CA GLY A 162 13.69 5.27 -4.80
C GLY A 162 13.66 5.55 -6.32
N SER A 163 13.67 4.48 -7.13
CA SER A 163 13.61 4.55 -8.60
C SER A 163 12.25 5.00 -9.13
N THR A 164 11.18 4.85 -8.34
CA THR A 164 9.86 5.37 -8.72
C THR A 164 9.86 6.89 -8.75
N GLY A 165 10.44 7.53 -7.74
CA GLY A 165 10.56 8.98 -7.71
C GLY A 165 11.46 9.49 -8.85
N GLU A 166 12.52 8.74 -9.18
CA GLU A 166 13.47 9.09 -10.24
C GLU A 166 12.78 9.17 -11.60
N ARG A 167 11.98 8.14 -11.95
CA ARG A 167 11.22 8.13 -13.21
C ARG A 167 10.21 9.28 -13.29
N ASN A 168 9.41 9.48 -12.23
CA ASN A 168 8.37 10.52 -12.23
C ASN A 168 8.96 11.92 -12.23
N PHE A 169 10.09 12.14 -11.55
CA PHE A 169 10.77 13.43 -11.57
C PHE A 169 11.49 13.64 -12.90
N GLY A 170 12.09 12.61 -13.50
CA GLY A 170 12.70 12.67 -14.83
C GLY A 170 11.70 13.07 -15.92
N GLU A 171 10.44 12.62 -15.83
CA GLU A 171 9.35 13.09 -16.69
C GLU A 171 9.15 14.61 -16.56
N LEU A 172 9.02 15.12 -15.33
CA LEU A 172 8.87 16.56 -15.08
C LEU A 172 10.11 17.35 -15.52
N ALA A 173 11.31 16.88 -15.21
CA ALA A 173 12.56 17.54 -15.58
C ALA A 173 12.68 17.69 -17.10
N LYS A 174 12.33 16.63 -17.86
CA LYS A 174 12.26 16.67 -19.33
C LYS A 174 11.22 17.66 -19.84
N ILE A 175 10.04 17.70 -19.23
CA ILE A 175 8.96 18.64 -19.57
C ILE A 175 9.39 20.10 -19.38
N LEU A 176 10.13 20.38 -18.31
CA LEU A 176 10.62 21.71 -17.96
C LEU A 176 11.93 22.10 -18.65
N GLY A 177 12.64 21.13 -19.24
CA GLY A 177 13.95 21.33 -19.84
C GLY A 177 15.00 21.75 -18.81
N ILE A 178 15.06 21.04 -17.68
CA ILE A 178 15.99 21.30 -16.58
C ILE A 178 16.86 20.08 -16.27
N GLU A 179 18.05 20.33 -15.74
CA GLU A 179 18.95 19.32 -15.22
C GLU A 179 19.17 19.54 -13.72
N THR A 180 18.97 18.51 -12.92
CA THR A 180 19.11 18.54 -11.45
C THR A 180 19.68 17.22 -10.97
N THR A 181 20.29 17.19 -9.79
CA THR A 181 20.70 15.94 -9.13
C THR A 181 19.50 15.30 -8.41
N TYR A 182 19.11 14.10 -8.82
CA TYR A 182 18.07 13.35 -8.11
C TYR A 182 18.65 12.60 -6.90
N VAL A 183 17.98 12.70 -5.75
CA VAL A 183 18.36 12.06 -4.48
C VAL A 183 17.37 10.93 -4.14
N PRO A 184 17.71 9.65 -4.41
CA PRO A 184 16.82 8.53 -4.11
C PRO A 184 16.75 8.26 -2.61
N VAL A 185 15.57 8.45 -2.00
CA VAL A 185 15.36 8.21 -0.57
C VAL A 185 14.82 6.80 -0.34
N SER A 186 15.55 6.01 0.44
CA SER A 186 15.10 4.72 0.96
C SER A 186 14.08 4.91 2.09
N GLY A 187 13.20 3.93 2.33
CA GLY A 187 12.17 4.05 3.39
C GLY A 187 10.96 4.92 3.00
N GLY A 188 10.91 5.50 1.81
CA GLY A 188 9.72 6.18 1.31
C GLY A 188 9.52 7.59 1.88
N VAL A 189 8.29 8.09 1.76
CA VAL A 189 7.96 9.49 2.09
C VAL A 189 8.21 9.82 3.56
N GLY A 190 8.09 8.83 4.47
CA GLY A 190 8.38 9.01 5.89
C GLY A 190 9.81 9.45 6.19
N LYS A 191 10.78 9.12 5.32
CA LYS A 191 12.16 9.61 5.40
C LYS A 191 12.42 10.83 4.50
N MET A 192 11.77 10.89 3.34
CA MET A 192 11.96 11.99 2.39
C MET A 192 11.44 13.33 2.92
N MET A 193 10.26 13.36 3.55
CA MET A 193 9.69 14.63 4.03
C MET A 193 10.57 15.31 5.09
N PRO A 194 11.11 14.61 6.11
CA PRO A 194 12.09 15.19 7.02
C PRO A 194 13.34 15.74 6.33
N MET A 195 13.84 15.08 5.27
CA MET A 195 14.98 15.60 4.50
C MET A 195 14.66 16.94 3.84
N LEU A 196 13.47 17.06 3.24
CA LEU A 196 12.98 18.30 2.66
C LEU A 196 12.79 19.38 3.73
N GLN A 197 12.06 19.07 4.81
CA GLN A 197 11.78 20.01 5.88
C GLN A 197 13.04 20.51 6.60
N GLY A 198 14.04 19.63 6.75
CA GLY A 198 15.37 19.94 7.28
C GLY A 198 16.30 20.67 6.31
N LYS A 199 15.85 20.99 5.09
CA LYS A 199 16.63 21.67 4.05
C LYS A 199 17.91 20.91 3.65
N HIS A 200 17.90 19.58 3.76
CA HIS A 200 19.00 18.74 3.27
C HIS A 200 18.98 18.55 1.74
N VAL A 201 17.87 18.92 1.10
CA VAL A 201 17.68 18.96 -0.35
C VAL A 201 16.93 20.23 -0.75
N ASP A 202 17.12 20.69 -1.98
CA ASP A 202 16.51 21.93 -2.48
C ASP A 202 15.00 21.77 -2.74
N ALA A 203 14.60 20.60 -3.23
CA ALA A 203 13.21 20.24 -3.49
C ALA A 203 12.92 18.77 -3.19
N GLY A 204 11.64 18.44 -3.08
CA GLY A 204 11.16 17.08 -2.91
C GLY A 204 9.91 16.83 -3.75
N MET A 205 9.78 15.62 -4.25
CA MET A 205 8.67 15.23 -5.11
C MET A 205 7.98 13.97 -4.58
N THR A 206 6.66 14.07 -4.36
CA THR A 206 5.80 12.94 -3.99
C THR A 206 4.34 13.26 -4.30
N ALA A 207 3.39 12.48 -3.79
CA ALA A 207 1.98 12.73 -3.94
C ALA A 207 1.51 14.00 -3.19
N SER A 208 0.56 14.73 -3.79
CA SER A 208 0.11 16.05 -3.34
C SER A 208 -0.57 16.05 -1.98
N ASN A 209 -1.08 14.91 -1.50
CA ASN A 209 -1.61 14.82 -0.14
C ASN A 209 -0.55 15.13 0.93
N HIS A 210 0.73 14.91 0.65
CA HIS A 210 1.82 15.29 1.55
C HIS A 210 2.07 16.80 1.56
N ALA A 211 1.95 17.46 0.41
CA ALA A 211 1.94 18.92 0.34
C ALA A 211 0.82 19.51 1.19
N VAL A 212 -0.41 18.99 1.06
CA VAL A 212 -1.57 19.46 1.83
C VAL A 212 -1.34 19.25 3.34
N LYS A 213 -0.87 18.07 3.73
CA LYS A 213 -0.58 17.73 5.13
C LYS A 213 0.52 18.61 5.72
N HIS A 214 1.55 18.93 4.94
CA HIS A 214 2.76 19.61 5.41
C HIS A 214 2.84 21.09 4.99
N LYS A 215 1.72 21.71 4.56
CA LYS A 215 1.65 23.09 4.05
C LYS A 215 2.23 24.19 4.95
N ALA A 216 2.38 23.92 6.25
CA ALA A 216 3.04 24.84 7.19
C ALA A 216 4.57 24.84 7.06
N THR A 217 5.14 23.77 6.50
CA THR A 217 6.59 23.50 6.47
C THR A 217 7.17 23.32 5.07
N VAL A 218 6.32 23.25 4.05
CA VAL A 218 6.72 23.20 2.64
C VAL A 218 5.82 24.09 1.79
N ASP A 219 6.38 24.62 0.72
CA ASP A 219 5.65 25.32 -0.35
C ASP A 219 5.57 24.41 -1.58
N THR A 220 4.42 24.39 -2.25
CA THR A 220 4.22 23.54 -3.44
C THR A 220 4.35 24.38 -4.70
N LEU A 221 5.21 23.93 -5.61
CA LEU A 221 5.51 24.67 -6.85
C LEU A 221 4.58 24.29 -8.00
N VAL A 222 4.26 23.00 -8.12
CA VAL A 222 3.42 22.47 -9.20
C VAL A 222 2.84 21.12 -8.83
N VAL A 223 1.64 20.82 -9.36
CA VAL A 223 1.02 19.49 -9.31
C VAL A 223 0.92 18.85 -10.68
N ALA A 224 0.91 17.52 -10.71
CA ALA A 224 0.77 16.73 -11.93
C ALA A 224 -0.68 16.74 -12.45
N GLY A 225 -0.84 16.61 -13.77
CA GLY A 225 -2.12 16.40 -14.43
C GLY A 225 -2.79 17.66 -14.99
N PRO A 226 -3.92 17.50 -15.67
CA PRO A 226 -4.52 18.54 -16.50
C PRO A 226 -5.25 19.63 -15.72
N LYS A 227 -5.45 19.44 -14.41
CA LYS A 227 -6.24 20.35 -13.57
C LYS A 227 -5.52 20.57 -12.24
N PRO A 228 -5.61 21.78 -11.68
CA PRO A 228 -5.17 22.03 -10.31
C PRO A 228 -6.01 21.22 -9.32
N THR A 229 -5.48 21.02 -8.11
CA THR A 229 -6.21 20.36 -7.03
C THR A 229 -6.81 21.40 -6.09
N ALA A 230 -8.10 21.23 -5.75
CA ALA A 230 -8.79 22.14 -4.82
C ALA A 230 -8.15 22.16 -3.42
N ALA A 231 -7.41 21.12 -3.04
CA ALA A 231 -6.73 21.05 -1.74
C ALA A 231 -5.46 21.91 -1.67
N LEU A 232 -4.96 22.41 -2.80
CA LEU A 232 -3.79 23.28 -2.91
C LEU A 232 -4.16 24.51 -3.77
N PRO A 233 -4.99 25.44 -3.24
CA PRO A 233 -5.44 26.60 -4.01
C PRO A 233 -4.26 27.47 -4.45
N GLY A 234 -4.29 27.91 -5.71
CA GLY A 234 -3.25 28.76 -6.31
C GLY A 234 -2.02 28.02 -6.84
N VAL A 235 -1.87 26.72 -6.56
CA VAL A 235 -0.75 25.93 -7.11
C VAL A 235 -1.06 25.54 -8.56
N PRO A 236 -0.16 25.84 -9.52
CA PRO A 236 -0.37 25.50 -10.92
C PRO A 236 -0.30 23.99 -11.16
N SER A 237 -0.94 23.53 -12.23
CA SER A 237 -0.84 22.16 -12.72
C SER A 237 -0.01 22.07 -14.00
N GLU A 238 0.76 21.02 -14.19
CA GLU A 238 1.47 20.70 -15.44
C GLU A 238 0.77 19.52 -16.16
N PRO A 239 -0.03 19.78 -17.21
CA PRO A 239 -0.84 18.76 -17.87
C PRO A 239 -0.05 17.61 -18.49
N ARG A 240 1.19 17.86 -18.88
CA ARG A 240 2.05 16.84 -19.50
C ARG A 240 2.67 15.90 -18.47
N TRP A 241 2.71 16.30 -17.20
CA TRP A 241 3.27 15.48 -16.13
C TRP A 241 2.23 14.49 -15.61
N THR A 242 2.42 13.20 -15.91
CA THR A 242 1.43 12.15 -15.67
C THR A 242 1.59 11.42 -14.34
N TYR A 243 2.37 11.99 -13.41
CA TYR A 243 2.63 11.37 -12.11
C TYR A 243 1.33 11.24 -11.30
N THR A 244 0.95 9.99 -11.04
CA THR A 244 -0.17 9.60 -10.20
C THR A 244 0.29 8.49 -9.26
N THR A 245 -0.14 8.56 -8.00
CA THR A 245 0.07 7.51 -7.01
C THR A 245 -1.29 6.99 -6.52
N THR A 246 -1.45 5.67 -6.48
CA THR A 246 -2.66 5.01 -5.99
C THR A 246 -2.28 4.03 -4.89
N TRP A 247 -3.06 4.03 -3.80
CA TRP A 247 -2.88 3.13 -2.68
C TRP A 247 -4.03 2.15 -2.55
N GLY A 248 -3.68 0.91 -2.22
CA GLY A 248 -4.62 -0.18 -2.00
C GLY A 248 -4.08 -1.21 -1.02
N ILE A 249 -4.75 -2.36 -0.97
CA ILE A 249 -4.31 -3.54 -0.21
C ILE A 249 -4.23 -4.73 -1.16
N MET A 250 -3.25 -5.61 -0.93
CA MET A 250 -3.08 -6.89 -1.61
C MET A 250 -2.69 -8.00 -0.63
N ALA A 251 -2.84 -9.25 -1.06
CA ALA A 251 -2.48 -10.47 -0.35
C ALA A 251 -1.53 -11.34 -1.20
N PRO A 252 -0.88 -12.37 -0.60
CA PRO A 252 0.03 -13.25 -1.32
C PRO A 252 -0.63 -13.94 -2.53
N PRO A 253 0.16 -14.31 -3.56
CA PRO A 253 -0.34 -15.13 -4.67
C PRO A 253 -1.02 -16.41 -4.16
N GLY A 254 -2.12 -16.80 -4.79
CA GLY A 254 -2.86 -18.00 -4.42
C GLY A 254 -3.79 -17.85 -3.20
N THR A 255 -3.93 -16.64 -2.64
CA THR A 255 -4.90 -16.41 -1.55
C THR A 255 -6.32 -16.76 -2.04
N PRO A 256 -7.08 -17.62 -1.32
CA PRO A 256 -8.40 -18.08 -1.78
C PRO A 256 -9.38 -16.93 -2.03
N ALA A 257 -10.23 -17.11 -3.05
CA ALA A 257 -11.12 -16.06 -3.53
C ALA A 257 -12.14 -15.59 -2.46
N ASP A 258 -12.62 -16.50 -1.60
CA ASP A 258 -13.50 -16.18 -0.48
C ASP A 258 -12.82 -15.26 0.55
N ARG A 259 -11.53 -15.50 0.83
CA ARG A 259 -10.71 -14.66 1.72
C ARG A 259 -10.52 -13.27 1.14
N VAL A 260 -10.20 -13.20 -0.16
CA VAL A 260 -10.05 -11.92 -0.89
C VAL A 260 -11.36 -11.15 -0.90
N ALA A 261 -12.50 -11.82 -1.12
CA ALA A 261 -13.82 -11.20 -1.12
C ALA A 261 -14.19 -10.64 0.27
N LYS A 262 -14.00 -11.42 1.34
CA LYS A 262 -14.24 -10.98 2.73
C LYS A 262 -13.37 -9.76 3.09
N LEU A 263 -12.08 -9.78 2.70
CA LEU A 263 -11.17 -8.66 2.91
C LEU A 263 -11.55 -7.41 2.10
N ASN A 264 -12.05 -7.58 0.87
CA ASN A 264 -12.53 -6.48 0.03
C ASN A 264 -13.77 -5.82 0.64
N GLU A 265 -14.72 -6.62 1.12
CA GLU A 265 -15.91 -6.12 1.80
C GLU A 265 -15.53 -5.32 3.04
N ALA A 266 -14.67 -5.88 3.90
CA ALA A 266 -14.16 -5.18 5.08
C ALA A 266 -13.40 -3.90 4.74
N LEU A 267 -12.56 -3.92 3.70
CA LEU A 267 -11.84 -2.76 3.20
C LEU A 267 -12.79 -1.62 2.83
N TYR A 268 -13.88 -1.91 2.13
CA TYR A 268 -14.80 -0.85 1.74
C TYR A 268 -15.77 -0.43 2.83
N LYS A 269 -16.08 -1.28 3.82
CA LYS A 269 -16.70 -0.84 5.06
C LYS A 269 -15.80 0.17 5.79
N ALA A 270 -14.51 -0.13 5.89
CA ALA A 270 -13.52 0.76 6.51
C ALA A 270 -13.39 2.10 5.77
N THR A 271 -13.27 2.09 4.43
CA THR A 271 -13.15 3.34 3.65
C THR A 271 -14.41 4.20 3.65
N ALA A 272 -15.59 3.62 3.89
CA ALA A 272 -16.86 4.33 3.92
C ALA A 272 -17.12 5.04 5.26
N LYS A 273 -16.29 4.81 6.29
CA LYS A 273 -16.45 5.45 7.60
C LYS A 273 -16.35 6.98 7.46
N PRO A 274 -17.25 7.77 8.09
CA PRO A 274 -17.30 9.23 7.90
C PRO A 274 -15.99 9.95 8.19
N ASN A 275 -15.24 9.52 9.22
CA ASN A 275 -13.93 10.08 9.55
C ASN A 275 -12.89 9.80 8.45
N VAL A 276 -12.92 8.62 7.83
CA VAL A 276 -12.04 8.25 6.71
C VAL A 276 -12.35 9.11 5.49
N VAL A 277 -13.62 9.22 5.11
CA VAL A 277 -14.08 10.07 3.99
C VAL A 277 -13.67 11.53 4.21
N LYS A 278 -13.89 12.07 5.41
CA LYS A 278 -13.48 13.44 5.77
C LYS A 278 -11.98 13.65 5.60
N ILE A 279 -11.15 12.73 6.09
CA ILE A 279 -9.69 12.82 5.96
C ILE A 279 -9.28 12.74 4.49
N VAL A 280 -9.82 11.79 3.72
CA VAL A 280 -9.55 11.62 2.28
C VAL A 280 -9.82 12.93 1.54
N ASN A 281 -11.00 13.52 1.73
CA ASN A 281 -11.38 14.78 1.08
C ASN A 281 -10.48 15.94 1.52
N SER A 282 -10.18 16.06 2.82
CA SER A 282 -9.32 17.14 3.35
C SER A 282 -7.90 17.13 2.80
N LEU A 283 -7.41 15.95 2.37
CA LEU A 283 -6.08 15.77 1.80
C LEU A 283 -6.07 15.89 0.26
N GLY A 284 -7.20 16.18 -0.37
CA GLY A 284 -7.34 16.23 -1.83
C GLY A 284 -7.14 14.86 -2.51
N LEU A 285 -7.38 13.77 -1.77
CA LEU A 285 -7.32 12.41 -2.31
C LEU A 285 -8.62 12.09 -3.04
N THR A 286 -8.51 11.42 -4.18
CA THR A 286 -9.68 10.83 -4.87
C THR A 286 -9.95 9.47 -4.26
N GLN A 287 -11.13 9.27 -3.67
CA GLN A 287 -11.55 7.96 -3.20
C GLN A 287 -11.74 6.99 -4.37
N MET A 288 -11.35 5.73 -4.16
CA MET A 288 -11.54 4.65 -5.11
C MET A 288 -12.32 3.52 -4.44
N ARG A 289 -13.18 2.88 -5.23
CA ARG A 289 -13.89 1.66 -4.88
C ARG A 289 -13.90 0.75 -6.08
N GLN A 290 -13.44 -0.47 -5.90
CA GLN A 290 -13.18 -1.45 -6.94
C GLN A 290 -13.39 -2.87 -6.41
N THR A 291 -14.06 -3.73 -7.15
CA THR A 291 -13.99 -5.18 -6.96
C THR A 291 -12.52 -5.67 -7.04
N PRO A 292 -12.20 -6.85 -6.51
CA PRO A 292 -10.86 -7.43 -6.64
C PRO A 292 -10.41 -7.56 -8.12
N ALA A 293 -11.34 -7.88 -9.02
CA ALA A 293 -11.09 -7.97 -10.46
C ALA A 293 -10.72 -6.61 -11.07
N GLU A 294 -11.45 -5.54 -10.72
CA GLU A 294 -11.13 -4.18 -11.16
C GLU A 294 -9.79 -3.69 -10.59
N ALA A 295 -9.47 -4.04 -9.33
CA ALA A 295 -8.20 -3.71 -8.72
C ALA A 295 -7.04 -4.43 -9.42
N LYS A 296 -7.20 -5.71 -9.76
CA LYS A 296 -6.23 -6.45 -10.57
C LYS A 296 -6.06 -5.83 -11.96
N ALA A 297 -7.16 -5.54 -12.66
CA ALA A 297 -7.13 -4.91 -13.98
C ALA A 297 -6.42 -3.54 -13.94
N TYR A 298 -6.62 -2.76 -12.87
CA TYR A 298 -5.93 -1.48 -12.66
C TYR A 298 -4.41 -1.66 -12.57
N VAL A 299 -3.94 -2.68 -11.84
CA VAL A 299 -2.50 -2.95 -11.74
C VAL A 299 -1.94 -3.55 -13.02
N ASP A 300 -2.67 -4.43 -13.69
CA ASP A 300 -2.24 -5.00 -14.99
C ASP A 300 -2.09 -3.90 -16.05
N ALA A 301 -2.97 -2.88 -16.04
CA ALA A 301 -2.82 -1.69 -16.87
C ALA A 301 -1.58 -0.86 -16.49
N ALA A 302 -1.27 -0.74 -15.20
CA ALA A 302 -0.04 -0.09 -14.75
C ALA A 302 1.22 -0.87 -15.19
N ILE A 303 1.22 -2.20 -15.10
CA ILE A 303 2.32 -3.05 -15.57
C ILE A 303 2.61 -2.77 -17.04
N LYS A 304 1.57 -2.70 -17.89
CA LYS A 304 1.72 -2.32 -19.30
C LYS A 304 2.26 -0.91 -19.47
N LYS A 305 1.71 0.08 -18.75
CA LYS A 305 2.15 1.49 -18.80
C LYS A 305 3.63 1.64 -18.47
N PHE A 306 4.13 0.90 -17.48
CA PHE A 306 5.51 1.00 -17.00
C PHE A 306 6.44 -0.03 -17.61
N ALA A 307 6.00 -0.88 -18.55
CA ALA A 307 6.88 -1.84 -19.23
C ALA A 307 7.95 -1.12 -20.06
N ASN A 308 7.55 -0.03 -20.72
CA ASN A 308 8.39 0.85 -21.55
C ASN A 308 9.07 1.96 -20.73
#